data_AF-A0A817MPD0-F1
#
_entry.id   AF-A0A817MPD0-F1
#
_cell.length_a   1.000
_cell.length_b   1.000
_cell.length_c   1.000
_cell.angle_alpha   90.00
_cell.angle_beta   90.00
_cell.angle_gamma   90.00
#
_symmetry.space_group_name_H-M   'P 1'
#
loop_
_entity.id
_entity.type
_entity.pdbx_description
1 polymer ?
#
loop_
_entity_poly.entity_id
_entity_poly.type
_entity_poly.pdbx_seq_one_letter_code
_entity_poly.pdbx_strand_id
1 'polypeptide(L)'
;MKNEILHYRKIQALFPIISIVFHDQTKVEIFVQIKTNKEKSAKYDLNLVSNFHEPITGVHEIEYLLVHVRSPPIFQYLLTFVRTWAQRVGLYGRVYGYLGGYSWAILCAYICHKFLAPIKSLSSIEQFSIEEFFSLVQQFFSTFAHFNWLGDTVRLYPKTYKQKSLSDKLLAYHRGSMRIISPSAPFNNTGRSTSNSTRDLISEGFERVLELIDTINTITLDDKSNALRQILELTNHFPNEKMKSILQLTLSSDSTDELHAWTGWMQSRLAHFLNDCEEECHLSIQTQSSIEYRSKNTEAFYSIGFQVDPQSLNQHRYFSYWLKQFLDQFNLFPQRTESMKVSHKIICIHDWKLERMQPKPQRIRK
;
A
#
# COMPACT_ATOMS: atom_id res chain seq x y z
N MET A 1 25.38 -2.08 -17.94
CA MET A 1 23.91 -1.86 -18.09
C MET A 1 23.19 -2.93 -18.91
N LYS A 2 23.31 -3.05 -20.25
CA LYS A 2 22.52 -4.08 -20.99
C LYS A 2 22.77 -5.52 -20.50
N ASN A 3 23.99 -5.82 -20.07
CA ASN A 3 24.38 -7.14 -19.57
C ASN A 3 23.98 -7.40 -18.10
N GLU A 4 23.39 -6.40 -17.42
CA GLU A 4 22.95 -6.51 -16.02
C GLU A 4 21.42 -6.66 -15.90
N ILE A 5 20.70 -6.40 -17.00
CA ILE A 5 19.25 -6.48 -17.07
C ILE A 5 18.86 -7.93 -17.34
N LEU A 6 18.21 -8.56 -16.36
CA LEU A 6 17.64 -9.89 -16.50
C LEU A 6 16.46 -9.86 -17.48
N HIS A 7 15.55 -8.90 -17.31
CA HIS A 7 14.41 -8.70 -18.20
C HIS A 7 13.88 -7.26 -18.08
N TYR A 8 13.33 -6.70 -19.16
CA TYR A 8 12.59 -5.45 -19.10
C TYR A 8 11.30 -5.55 -19.92
N ARG A 9 10.27 -4.83 -19.49
CA ARG A 9 8.98 -4.77 -20.18
C ARG A 9 8.32 -3.42 -20.09
N LYS A 10 7.48 -3.13 -21.08
CA LYS A 10 6.61 -1.95 -21.10
C LYS A 10 5.22 -2.33 -20.59
N ILE A 11 4.78 -1.67 -19.53
CA ILE A 11 3.43 -1.81 -18.97
C ILE A 11 2.60 -0.63 -19.52
N GLN A 12 1.52 -0.96 -20.24
CA GLN A 12 0.52 0.03 -20.64
C GLN A 12 -0.39 0.31 -19.45
N ALA A 13 -0.07 1.37 -18.70
CA ALA A 13 -0.92 1.95 -17.66
C ALA A 13 -1.32 3.37 -18.08
N LEU A 14 -2.05 4.09 -17.22
CA LEU A 14 -2.41 5.51 -17.41
C LEU A 14 -1.18 6.35 -17.81
N PHE A 15 -0.01 5.99 -17.27
CA PHE A 15 1.29 6.41 -17.76
C PHE A 15 2.11 5.19 -18.15
N PRO A 16 2.81 5.20 -19.29
CA PRO A 16 3.68 4.09 -19.68
C PRO A 16 4.76 3.86 -18.61
N ILE A 17 4.87 2.62 -18.12
CA ILE A 17 5.91 2.21 -17.17
C ILE A 17 6.86 1.26 -17.88
N ILE A 18 8.17 1.47 -17.73
CA ILE A 18 9.19 0.48 -18.07
C ILE A 18 9.61 -0.20 -16.77
N SER A 19 9.24 -1.46 -16.60
CA SER A 19 9.72 -2.28 -15.49
C SER A 19 10.99 -2.99 -15.93
N ILE A 20 12.08 -2.77 -15.23
CA ILE A 20 13.39 -3.40 -15.43
C ILE A 20 13.68 -4.27 -14.22
N VAL A 21 14.06 -5.52 -14.45
CA VAL A 21 14.56 -6.44 -13.43
C VAL A 21 16.01 -6.73 -13.74
N PHE A 22 16.89 -6.52 -12.76
CA PHE A 22 18.32 -6.80 -12.84
C PHE A 22 18.62 -8.23 -12.35
N HIS A 23 19.79 -8.76 -12.69
CA HIS A 23 20.19 -10.12 -12.30
C HIS A 23 20.27 -10.34 -10.78
N ASP A 24 20.51 -9.28 -10.02
CA ASP A 24 20.48 -9.25 -8.56
C ASP A 24 19.05 -9.20 -7.96
N GLN A 25 18.02 -9.36 -8.81
CA GLN A 25 16.60 -9.26 -8.47
C GLN A 25 16.12 -7.84 -8.12
N THR A 26 16.96 -6.82 -8.30
CA THR A 26 16.53 -5.43 -8.16
C THR A 26 15.49 -5.12 -9.23
N LYS A 27 14.31 -4.64 -8.81
CA LYS A 27 13.23 -4.22 -9.70
C LYS A 27 13.13 -2.70 -9.71
N VAL A 28 13.25 -2.09 -10.89
CA VAL A 28 13.10 -0.65 -11.12
C VAL A 28 11.92 -0.41 -12.06
N GLU A 29 10.97 0.42 -11.64
CA GLU A 29 9.84 0.84 -12.47
C GLU A 29 10.02 2.32 -12.85
N ILE A 30 10.26 2.57 -14.14
CA ILE A 30 10.50 3.90 -14.70
C ILE A 30 9.21 4.38 -15.35
N PHE A 31 8.68 5.51 -14.89
CA PHE A 31 7.57 6.18 -15.56
C PHE A 31 8.13 6.97 -16.75
N VAL A 32 7.64 6.68 -17.95
CA VAL A 32 8.07 7.38 -19.16
C VAL A 32 7.05 8.44 -19.52
N GLN A 33 7.50 9.69 -19.47
CA GLN A 33 6.77 10.79 -20.05
C GLN A 33 7.40 11.19 -21.37
N ILE A 34 6.59 11.22 -22.43
CA ILE A 34 7.00 11.79 -23.71
C ILE A 34 6.76 13.29 -23.63
N LYS A 35 7.83 14.08 -23.50
CA LYS A 35 7.75 15.54 -23.69
C LYS A 35 7.31 15.81 -25.13
N THR A 36 6.09 16.30 -25.32
CA THR A 36 5.75 16.99 -26.57
C THR A 36 6.48 18.33 -26.57
N ASN A 37 7.05 18.70 -27.71
CA ASN A 37 8.15 19.67 -27.86
C ASN A 37 7.79 21.15 -27.60
N LYS A 38 6.85 21.47 -26.69
CA LYS A 38 6.33 22.83 -26.50
C LYS A 38 6.70 23.55 -25.20
N GLU A 39 7.43 22.96 -24.26
CA GLU A 39 7.76 23.65 -23.01
C GLU A 39 9.27 23.75 -22.76
N LYS A 40 9.84 24.88 -23.19
CA LYS A 40 11.16 25.36 -22.75
C LYS A 40 11.06 25.82 -21.30
N SER A 41 11.87 25.22 -20.43
CA SER A 41 12.39 25.76 -19.17
C SER A 41 11.47 26.75 -18.41
N ALA A 42 10.47 26.23 -17.69
CA ALA A 42 9.80 27.02 -16.66
C ALA A 42 10.59 26.91 -15.35
N LYS A 43 11.29 27.99 -14.98
CA LYS A 43 11.66 28.25 -13.58
C LYS A 43 10.40 28.19 -12.73
N TYR A 44 10.51 27.58 -11.55
CA TYR A 44 9.54 27.47 -10.45
C TYR A 44 8.43 28.54 -10.48
N ASP A 45 7.34 28.25 -11.20
CA ASP A 45 6.13 29.06 -11.17
C ASP A 45 4.99 28.15 -10.69
N LEU A 46 4.53 28.40 -9.46
CA LEU A 46 3.47 27.66 -8.77
C LEU A 46 2.11 27.73 -9.48
N ASN A 47 2.00 28.51 -10.56
CA ASN A 47 0.80 28.68 -11.36
C ASN A 47 0.68 27.73 -12.56
N LEU A 48 1.70 26.92 -12.87
CA LEU A 48 1.70 25.95 -13.99
C LEU A 48 1.21 24.55 -13.62
N VAL A 49 0.75 24.33 -12.39
CA VAL A 49 0.36 23.01 -11.86
C VAL A 49 -0.85 22.40 -12.59
N SER A 50 -1.58 23.15 -13.41
CA SER A 50 -2.69 22.60 -14.21
C SER A 50 -2.25 21.75 -15.40
N ASN A 51 -0.97 21.79 -15.82
CA ASN A 51 -0.51 21.15 -17.06
C ASN A 51 0.50 20.01 -16.87
N PHE A 52 0.87 19.65 -15.63
CA PHE A 52 1.77 18.52 -15.41
C PHE A 52 1.00 17.19 -15.40
N HIS A 53 1.32 16.32 -16.35
CA HIS A 53 0.89 14.92 -16.35
C HIS A 53 1.41 14.21 -15.08
N GLU A 54 0.57 13.41 -14.40
CA GLU A 54 0.79 12.83 -13.07
C GLU A 54 2.09 11.99 -12.81
N PRO A 55 2.86 11.47 -13.78
CA PRO A 55 4.10 10.75 -13.46
C PRO A 55 5.23 11.69 -13.04
N ILE A 56 5.23 12.93 -13.56
CA ILE A 56 6.08 13.99 -13.02
C ILE A 56 5.68 14.28 -11.58
N THR A 57 4.37 14.37 -11.29
CA THR A 57 3.92 14.78 -9.95
C THR A 57 4.43 13.83 -8.88
N GLY A 58 4.46 12.51 -9.12
CA GLY A 58 4.97 11.55 -8.14
C GLY A 58 6.45 11.71 -7.77
N VAL A 59 7.34 11.98 -8.74
CA VAL A 59 8.78 12.23 -8.47
C VAL A 59 8.94 13.55 -7.73
N HIS A 60 8.27 14.59 -8.20
CA HIS A 60 8.31 15.91 -7.57
C HIS A 60 7.74 15.90 -6.15
N GLU A 61 6.69 15.12 -5.88
CA GLU A 61 6.10 14.91 -4.56
C GLU A 61 7.10 14.28 -3.58
N ILE A 62 7.90 13.31 -4.04
CA ILE A 62 8.94 12.67 -3.23
C ILE A 62 10.13 13.62 -3.02
N GLU A 63 10.62 14.26 -4.07
CA GLU A 63 11.71 15.25 -3.97
C GLU A 63 11.34 16.38 -3.01
N TYR A 64 10.12 16.90 -3.13
CA TYR A 64 9.61 17.92 -2.23
C TYR A 64 9.62 17.43 -0.78
N LEU A 65 9.14 16.22 -0.51
CA LEU A 65 9.17 15.64 0.82
C LEU A 65 10.61 15.53 1.36
N LEU A 66 11.54 15.02 0.55
CA LEU A 66 12.95 14.81 0.96
C LEU A 66 13.69 16.11 1.25
N VAL A 67 13.41 17.18 0.50
CA VAL A 67 14.04 18.49 0.73
C VAL A 67 13.55 19.15 2.02
N HIS A 68 12.29 18.88 2.40
CA HIS A 68 11.68 19.56 3.54
C HIS A 68 11.59 18.71 4.81
N VAL A 69 11.95 17.43 4.77
CA VAL A 69 11.91 16.56 5.95
C VAL A 69 12.99 16.93 6.96
N ARG A 70 12.62 16.88 8.24
CA ARG A 70 13.56 17.07 9.34
C ARG A 70 14.47 15.85 9.49
N SER A 71 15.78 16.10 9.62
CA SER A 71 16.79 15.05 9.81
C SER A 71 16.70 13.91 8.79
N PRO A 72 17.02 14.16 7.50
CA PRO A 72 16.84 13.18 6.42
C PRO A 72 17.41 11.76 6.71
N PRO A 73 18.59 11.60 7.34
CA PRO A 73 19.09 10.26 7.69
C PRO A 73 18.19 9.52 8.70
N ILE A 74 17.76 10.20 9.77
CA ILE A 74 16.89 9.63 10.80
C ILE A 74 15.51 9.31 10.21
N PHE A 75 14.99 10.19 9.36
CA PHE A 75 13.77 9.93 8.59
C PHE A 75 13.88 8.65 7.75
N GLN A 76 15.00 8.44 7.05
CA GLN A 76 15.21 7.23 6.26
C GLN A 76 15.24 5.96 7.13
N TYR A 77 15.86 6.01 8.31
CA TYR A 77 15.82 4.89 9.26
C TYR A 77 14.40 4.59 9.74
N LEU A 78 13.65 5.62 10.15
CA LEU A 78 12.26 5.46 10.60
C LEU A 78 11.36 4.93 9.47
N LEU A 79 11.45 5.51 8.27
CA LEU A 79 10.69 5.07 7.11
C LEU A 79 11.02 3.63 6.72
N THR A 80 12.29 3.25 6.76
CA THR A 80 12.70 1.88 6.47
C THR A 80 12.10 0.91 7.50
N PHE A 81 12.23 1.23 8.79
CA PHE A 81 11.69 0.42 9.88
C PHE A 81 10.17 0.24 9.78
N VAL A 82 9.42 1.35 9.69
CA VAL A 82 7.96 1.35 9.59
C VAL A 82 7.47 0.65 8.33
N ARG A 83 8.14 0.87 7.19
CA ARG A 83 7.78 0.19 5.94
C ARG A 83 8.01 -1.31 6.04
N THR A 84 9.14 -1.74 6.60
CA THR A 84 9.43 -3.16 6.81
C THR A 84 8.41 -3.80 7.75
N TRP A 85 8.08 -3.14 8.86
CA TRP A 85 6.99 -3.56 9.75
C TRP A 85 5.68 -3.72 8.96
N ALA A 86 5.19 -2.67 8.30
CA ALA A 86 3.92 -2.65 7.57
C ALA A 86 3.84 -3.74 6.49
N GLN A 87 4.95 -4.02 5.80
CA GLN A 87 5.04 -5.10 4.82
C GLN A 87 4.91 -6.48 5.46
N ARG A 88 5.61 -6.73 6.58
CA ARG A 88 5.61 -8.03 7.27
C ARG A 88 4.27 -8.33 7.93
N VAL A 89 3.62 -7.33 8.52
CA VAL A 89 2.26 -7.48 9.05
C VAL A 89 1.17 -7.38 7.98
N GLY A 90 1.53 -7.26 6.70
CA GLY A 90 0.56 -7.24 5.59
C GLY A 90 -0.37 -6.03 5.57
N LEU A 91 0.05 -4.88 6.09
CA LEU A 91 -0.68 -3.61 6.09
C LEU A 91 -0.10 -2.61 5.06
N TYR A 92 0.60 -3.12 4.05
CA TYR A 92 1.23 -2.31 3.00
C TYR A 92 0.63 -2.63 1.63
N GLY A 93 0.35 -1.58 0.86
CA GLY A 93 -0.01 -1.71 -0.56
C GLY A 93 -1.32 -1.01 -0.90
N ARG A 94 -1.19 0.11 -1.61
CA ARG A 94 -2.32 0.93 -2.10
C ARG A 94 -3.36 0.12 -2.88
N VAL A 95 -2.89 -0.83 -3.69
CA VAL A 95 -3.71 -1.69 -4.53
C VAL A 95 -4.67 -2.56 -3.71
N TYR A 96 -4.27 -2.96 -2.50
CA TYR A 96 -5.03 -3.84 -1.61
C TYR A 96 -5.89 -3.06 -0.61
N GLY A 97 -6.02 -1.75 -0.79
CA GLY A 97 -6.74 -0.87 0.13
C GLY A 97 -5.91 -0.38 1.33
N TYR A 98 -4.63 -0.76 1.44
CA TYR A 98 -3.76 -0.26 2.50
C TYR A 98 -3.02 1.02 2.09
N LEU A 99 -2.14 1.53 2.96
CA LEU A 99 -1.29 2.68 2.66
C LEU A 99 -0.17 2.30 1.68
N GLY A 100 0.07 3.18 0.71
CA GLY A 100 1.22 3.09 -0.19
C GLY A 100 2.48 3.72 0.42
N GLY A 101 3.63 3.50 -0.23
CA GLY A 101 4.93 3.97 0.27
C GLY A 101 5.00 5.48 0.54
N TYR A 102 4.38 6.30 -0.32
CA TYR A 102 4.36 7.75 -0.12
C TYR A 102 3.55 8.18 1.11
N SER A 103 2.43 7.50 1.39
CA SER A 103 1.65 7.76 2.61
C SER A 103 2.47 7.44 3.87
N TRP A 104 3.13 6.28 3.91
CA TRP A 104 4.03 5.92 5.02
C TRP A 104 5.17 6.92 5.20
N ALA A 105 5.73 7.43 4.09
CA ALA A 105 6.76 8.48 4.11
C ALA A 105 6.23 9.77 4.74
N ILE A 106 5.02 10.22 4.39
CA ILE A 106 4.41 11.42 5.00
C ILE A 106 4.19 11.21 6.50
N LEU A 107 3.69 10.03 6.92
CA LEU A 107 3.52 9.72 8.35
C LEU A 107 4.85 9.77 9.11
N CYS A 108 5.92 9.18 8.56
CA CYS A 108 7.24 9.21 9.17
C CYS A 108 7.81 10.64 9.23
N ALA A 109 7.66 11.41 8.15
CA ALA A 109 8.08 12.81 8.12
C ALA A 109 7.34 13.64 9.17
N TYR A 110 6.03 13.42 9.35
CA TYR A 110 5.23 14.09 10.38
C TYR A 110 5.81 13.86 11.78
N ILE A 111 6.19 12.62 12.09
CA ILE A 111 6.83 12.26 13.37
C ILE A 111 8.20 12.92 13.50
N CYS A 112 9.04 12.90 12.47
CA CYS A 112 10.32 13.60 12.46
C CYS A 112 10.16 15.11 12.69
N HIS A 113 9.17 15.76 12.06
CA HIS A 113 8.89 17.17 12.27
C HIS A 113 8.43 17.47 13.69
N LYS A 114 7.59 16.61 14.27
CA LYS A 114 6.99 16.80 15.59
C LYS A 114 7.96 16.55 16.74
N PHE A 115 8.80 15.51 16.63
CA PHE A 115 9.60 15.03 17.76
C PHE A 115 11.10 15.27 17.64
N LEU A 116 11.63 15.57 16.45
CA LEU A 116 13.04 15.91 16.30
C LEU A 116 13.25 17.42 16.37
N ALA A 117 14.39 17.83 16.94
CA ALA A 117 14.85 19.21 16.91
C ALA A 117 15.32 19.60 15.48
N PRO A 118 15.32 20.89 15.11
CA PRO A 118 15.95 21.32 13.86
C PRO A 118 17.45 21.02 13.93
N ILE A 119 17.99 20.42 12.87
CA ILE A 119 19.42 20.11 12.79
C ILE A 119 20.20 21.42 12.92
N LYS A 120 21.06 21.53 13.94
CA LYS A 120 21.96 22.68 14.13
C LYS A 120 23.32 22.47 13.45
N SER A 121 23.75 21.22 13.23
CA SER A 121 25.00 20.82 12.58
C SER A 121 24.92 19.38 12.04
N LEU A 122 25.71 19.05 11.00
CA LEU A 122 25.85 17.68 10.47
C LEU A 122 26.48 16.70 11.49
N SER A 123 27.27 17.21 12.44
CA SER A 123 27.85 16.41 13.54
C SER A 123 26.82 15.88 14.54
N SER A 124 25.57 16.36 14.50
CA SER A 124 24.46 15.88 15.35
C SER A 124 23.90 14.52 14.90
N ILE A 125 24.28 14.03 13.71
CA ILE A 125 23.79 12.77 13.14
C ILE A 125 24.61 11.57 13.63
N GLU A 126 25.90 11.76 13.93
CA GLU A 126 26.80 10.69 14.43
C GLU A 126 26.50 10.26 15.87
N GLN A 127 25.55 10.93 16.55
CA GLN A 127 25.18 10.67 17.94
C GLN A 127 23.76 10.17 18.13
N PHE A 128 23.00 9.91 17.04
CA PHE A 128 21.64 9.39 17.20
C PHE A 128 21.68 7.95 17.69
N SER A 129 21.40 7.80 18.98
CA SER A 129 21.50 6.54 19.71
C SER A 129 20.32 5.61 19.40
N ILE A 130 20.51 4.32 19.66
CA ILE A 130 19.42 3.34 19.55
C ILE A 130 18.28 3.62 20.54
N GLU A 131 18.58 4.29 21.66
CA GLU A 131 17.57 4.76 22.61
C GLU A 131 16.68 5.85 22.00
N GLU A 132 17.28 6.86 21.36
CA GLU A 132 16.52 7.92 20.67
C GLU A 132 15.74 7.36 19.48
N PHE A 133 16.30 6.40 18.74
CA PHE A 133 15.57 5.72 17.67
C PHE A 133 14.38 4.93 18.19
N PHE A 134 14.56 4.15 19.26
CA PHE A 134 13.48 3.42 19.90
C PHE A 134 12.37 4.38 20.36
N SER A 135 12.73 5.49 21.00
CA SER A 135 11.77 6.51 21.41
C SER A 135 11.00 7.08 20.21
N LEU A 136 11.69 7.38 19.09
CA LEU A 136 11.04 7.87 17.88
C LEU A 136 10.06 6.86 17.27
N VAL A 137 10.42 5.57 17.27
CA VAL A 137 9.54 4.48 16.85
C VAL A 137 8.32 4.38 17.76
N GLN A 138 8.51 4.42 19.08
CA GLN A 138 7.41 4.43 20.05
C GLN A 138 6.48 5.64 19.83
N GLN A 139 7.04 6.83 19.57
CA GLN A 139 6.26 8.04 19.27
C GLN A 139 5.47 7.91 17.97
N PHE A 140 6.01 7.24 16.95
CA PHE A 140 5.29 6.95 15.71
C PHE A 140 4.03 6.12 15.99
N PHE A 141 4.21 4.97 16.65
CA PHE A 141 3.09 4.06 16.93
C PHE A 141 2.08 4.68 17.90
N SER A 142 2.56 5.34 18.96
CA SER A 142 1.69 6.02 19.93
C SER A 142 0.87 7.12 19.29
N THR A 143 1.49 7.94 18.42
CA THR A 143 0.79 9.04 17.73
C THR A 143 -0.33 8.51 16.85
N PHE A 144 -0.10 7.45 16.06
CA PHE A 144 -1.05 6.99 15.06
C PHE A 144 -2.06 5.95 15.55
N ALA A 145 -1.76 5.23 16.65
CA ALA A 145 -2.77 4.44 17.38
C ALA A 145 -3.86 5.34 17.96
N HIS A 146 -3.48 6.46 18.58
CA HIS A 146 -4.41 7.40 19.22
C HIS A 146 -4.90 8.52 18.28
N PHE A 147 -4.55 8.47 16.99
CA PHE A 147 -4.95 9.50 16.04
C PHE A 147 -6.43 9.37 15.68
N ASN A 148 -7.19 10.47 15.76
CA ASN A 148 -8.60 10.48 15.37
C ASN A 148 -8.75 10.49 13.84
N TRP A 149 -8.65 9.32 13.21
CA TRP A 149 -8.75 9.17 11.76
C TRP A 149 -10.10 9.59 11.15
N LEU A 150 -11.16 9.67 11.96
CA LEU A 150 -12.50 10.10 11.51
C LEU A 150 -12.61 11.62 11.34
N GLY A 151 -11.98 12.38 12.25
CA GLY A 151 -12.09 13.84 12.29
C GLY A 151 -10.86 14.58 11.79
N ASP A 152 -9.69 14.05 12.09
CA ASP A 152 -8.43 14.76 11.89
C ASP A 152 -7.77 14.45 10.55
N THR A 153 -6.69 15.16 10.27
CA THR A 153 -5.97 15.04 9.01
C THR A 153 -4.48 15.24 9.25
N VAL A 154 -3.66 14.30 8.78
CA VAL A 154 -2.21 14.42 8.85
C VAL A 154 -1.75 15.42 7.80
N ARG A 155 -1.05 16.46 8.26
CA ARG A 155 -0.42 17.50 7.42
C ARG A 155 0.97 17.79 7.97
N LEU A 156 1.96 17.88 7.08
CA LEU A 156 3.31 18.31 7.48
C LEU A 156 3.37 19.79 7.84
N TYR A 157 2.53 20.62 7.21
CA TYR A 157 2.49 22.06 7.42
C TYR A 157 1.08 22.54 7.76
N PRO A 158 0.94 23.62 8.57
CA PRO A 158 -0.32 24.30 8.78
C PRO A 158 -0.95 24.78 7.46
N LYS A 159 -2.28 24.88 7.42
CA LYS A 159 -3.01 25.39 6.24
C LYS A 159 -2.52 26.81 5.90
N THR A 160 -1.94 27.01 4.73
CA THR A 160 -1.78 28.35 4.15
C THR A 160 -3.08 28.81 3.49
N TYR A 161 -3.30 30.12 3.36
CA TYR A 161 -4.52 30.68 2.78
C TYR A 161 -4.82 30.15 1.36
N LYS A 162 -3.78 29.87 0.57
CA LYS A 162 -3.87 29.26 -0.78
C LYS A 162 -4.30 27.79 -0.77
N GLN A 163 -3.94 27.02 0.27
CA GLN A 163 -4.37 25.62 0.41
C GLN A 163 -5.85 25.52 0.72
N LYS A 164 -6.41 26.46 1.50
CA LYS A 164 -7.84 26.49 1.86
C LYS A 164 -8.74 26.64 0.63
N SER A 165 -8.39 27.51 -0.32
CA SER A 165 -9.18 27.70 -1.55
C SER A 165 -9.13 26.52 -2.51
N LEU A 166 -8.08 25.69 -2.46
CA LEU A 166 -7.91 24.52 -3.34
C LEU A 166 -8.53 23.26 -2.72
N SER A 167 -8.35 23.03 -1.41
CA SER A 167 -8.85 21.85 -0.70
C SER A 167 -10.37 21.84 -0.56
N ASP A 168 -10.98 23.00 -0.31
CA ASP A 168 -12.40 23.09 0.01
C ASP A 168 -13.30 22.99 -1.24
N LYS A 169 -12.74 23.11 -2.45
CA LYS A 169 -13.49 23.06 -3.72
C LYS A 169 -13.63 21.66 -4.33
N LEU A 170 -12.87 20.66 -3.89
CA LEU A 170 -12.80 19.37 -4.58
C LEU A 170 -13.09 18.20 -3.63
N LEU A 171 -14.36 17.79 -3.57
CA LEU A 171 -14.86 16.57 -2.89
C LEU A 171 -14.03 15.31 -3.21
N ALA A 172 -13.42 15.24 -4.39
CA ALA A 172 -12.54 14.15 -4.82
C ALA A 172 -11.27 13.97 -3.95
N TYR A 173 -10.84 15.00 -3.22
CA TYR A 173 -9.64 14.99 -2.37
C TYR A 173 -9.87 14.32 -1.01
N HIS A 174 -11.13 14.03 -0.66
CA HIS A 174 -11.51 13.45 0.62
C HIS A 174 -11.80 11.96 0.59
N ARG A 175 -11.60 11.28 -0.56
CA ARG A 175 -11.74 9.83 -0.64
C ARG A 175 -10.75 9.14 0.30
N GLY A 176 -11.18 8.03 0.86
CA GLY A 176 -10.41 7.16 1.74
C GLY A 176 -10.50 7.52 3.23
N SER A 177 -10.57 6.49 4.07
CA SER A 177 -10.78 6.60 5.51
C SER A 177 -9.57 7.06 6.33
N MET A 178 -8.37 7.14 5.75
CA MET A 178 -7.17 7.73 6.38
C MET A 178 -6.75 8.99 5.63
N ARG A 179 -6.95 10.17 6.25
CA ARG A 179 -6.66 11.47 5.62
C ARG A 179 -5.21 11.89 5.84
N ILE A 180 -4.37 11.62 4.83
CA ILE A 180 -2.94 11.92 4.82
C ILE A 180 -2.67 12.81 3.61
N ILE A 181 -2.40 14.09 3.84
CA ILE A 181 -2.35 15.08 2.76
C ILE A 181 -0.93 15.22 2.24
N SER A 182 -0.79 15.11 0.91
CA SER A 182 0.46 15.38 0.21
C SER A 182 0.95 16.80 0.56
N PRO A 183 2.24 16.98 0.94
CA PRO A 183 2.77 18.29 1.31
C PRO A 183 3.00 19.23 0.12
N SER A 184 2.93 18.72 -1.11
CA SER A 184 3.05 19.50 -2.34
C SER A 184 1.74 19.49 -3.13
N ALA A 185 1.56 20.49 -3.99
CA ALA A 185 0.41 20.58 -4.87
C ALA A 185 0.31 19.30 -5.74
N PRO A 186 -0.92 18.76 -5.94
CA PRO A 186 -2.20 19.40 -5.65
C PRO A 186 -2.74 19.17 -4.23
N PHE A 187 -1.96 18.63 -3.29
CA PHE A 187 -2.38 18.34 -1.90
C PHE A 187 -3.47 17.24 -1.81
N ASN A 188 -3.35 16.21 -2.65
CA ASN A 188 -4.22 15.03 -2.63
C ASN A 188 -4.16 14.28 -1.30
N ASN A 189 -5.25 13.61 -0.92
CA ASN A 189 -5.19 12.54 0.06
C ASN A 189 -4.42 11.34 -0.52
N THR A 190 -3.24 11.05 0.03
CA THR A 190 -2.41 9.92 -0.40
C THR A 190 -2.95 8.60 0.16
N GLY A 191 -3.76 8.64 1.21
CA GLY A 191 -4.51 7.50 1.77
C GLY A 191 -5.81 7.17 1.03
N ARG A 192 -6.02 7.66 -0.20
CA ARG A 192 -7.31 7.56 -0.92
C ARG A 192 -7.86 6.16 -1.19
N SER A 193 -7.05 5.10 -1.05
CA SER A 193 -7.48 3.71 -1.24
C SER A 193 -7.96 3.03 0.04
N THR A 194 -7.75 3.66 1.21
CA THR A 194 -8.16 3.06 2.48
C THR A 194 -9.66 3.12 2.63
N SER A 195 -10.26 2.00 3.03
CA SER A 195 -11.61 1.89 3.52
C SER A 195 -11.65 1.94 5.06
N ASN A 196 -12.83 1.89 5.68
CA ASN A 196 -12.93 1.80 7.14
C ASN A 196 -12.34 0.47 7.62
N SER A 197 -12.63 -0.65 6.93
CA SER A 197 -12.08 -1.95 7.32
C SER A 197 -10.54 -1.95 7.32
N THR A 198 -9.93 -1.38 6.28
CA THR A 198 -8.46 -1.33 6.17
C THR A 198 -7.83 -0.29 7.10
N ARG A 199 -8.49 0.85 7.34
CA ARG A 199 -8.10 1.80 8.41
C ARG A 199 -8.08 1.10 9.76
N ASP A 200 -9.15 0.38 10.11
CA ASP A 200 -9.29 -0.25 11.43
C ASP A 200 -8.22 -1.32 11.63
N LEU A 201 -7.91 -2.11 10.60
CA LEU A 201 -6.78 -3.05 10.62
C LEU A 201 -5.42 -2.36 10.78
N ILE A 202 -5.24 -1.18 10.19
CA ILE A 202 -4.00 -0.39 10.35
C ILE A 202 -3.89 0.15 11.79
N SER A 203 -4.97 0.71 12.33
CA SER A 203 -5.03 1.19 13.72
C SER A 203 -4.78 0.07 14.72
N GLU A 204 -5.45 -1.08 14.55
CA GLU A 204 -5.22 -2.29 15.37
C GLU A 204 -3.76 -2.75 15.27
N GLY A 205 -3.13 -2.64 14.09
CA GLY A 205 -1.71 -2.90 13.91
C GLY A 205 -0.83 -1.97 14.74
N PHE A 206 -1.16 -0.68 14.83
CA PHE A 206 -0.41 0.27 15.68
C PHE A 206 -0.60 -0.04 17.17
N GLU A 207 -1.83 -0.32 17.60
CA GLU A 207 -2.16 -0.68 18.98
C GLU A 207 -1.40 -1.93 19.42
N ARG A 208 -1.36 -2.98 18.60
CA ARG A 208 -0.62 -4.22 18.89
C ARG A 208 0.88 -3.99 19.08
N VAL A 209 1.47 -2.99 18.41
CA VAL A 209 2.87 -2.63 18.63
C VAL A 209 3.05 -1.96 20.00
N LEU A 210 2.10 -1.13 20.43
CA LEU A 210 2.14 -0.52 21.76
C LEU A 210 1.98 -1.57 22.85
N GLU A 211 1.03 -2.48 22.70
CA GLU A 211 0.85 -3.62 23.60
C GLU A 211 2.14 -4.45 23.70
N LEU A 212 2.79 -4.73 22.57
CA LEU A 212 4.08 -5.44 22.54
C LEU A 212 5.16 -4.67 23.33
N ILE A 213 5.28 -3.36 23.11
CA ILE A 213 6.24 -2.51 23.84
C ILE A 213 5.96 -2.50 25.34
N ASP A 214 4.69 -2.49 25.75
CA ASP A 214 4.29 -2.49 27.17
C ASP A 214 4.53 -3.85 27.85
N THR A 215 4.48 -4.95 27.10
CA THR A 215 4.78 -6.29 27.62
C THR A 215 6.27 -6.61 27.70
N ILE A 216 7.10 -6.03 26.84
CA ILE A 216 8.54 -6.25 26.82
C ILE A 216 9.22 -5.31 27.83
N ASN A 217 10.21 -5.82 28.56
CA ASN A 217 11.10 -4.95 29.33
C ASN A 217 11.85 -4.02 28.36
N THR A 218 11.81 -2.71 28.60
CA THR A 218 12.47 -1.68 27.76
C THR A 218 13.45 -0.81 28.56
N ILE A 219 13.91 -1.29 29.72
CA ILE A 219 14.79 -0.55 30.64
C ILE A 219 16.20 -0.40 30.07
N THR A 220 16.79 -1.49 29.56
CA THR A 220 18.18 -1.48 29.07
C THR A 220 18.26 -1.20 27.56
N LEU A 221 19.48 -1.00 27.06
CA LEU A 221 19.72 -0.79 25.63
C LEU A 221 19.45 -2.06 24.79
N ASP A 222 19.86 -3.21 25.34
CA ASP A 222 19.65 -4.52 24.70
C ASP A 222 18.17 -4.87 24.63
N ASP A 223 17.43 -4.55 25.69
CA ASP A 223 15.98 -4.66 25.79
C ASP A 223 15.26 -3.85 24.69
N LYS A 224 15.62 -2.58 24.51
CA LYS A 224 15.07 -1.72 23.43
C LYS A 224 15.42 -2.28 22.04
N SER A 225 16.64 -2.76 21.87
CA SER A 225 17.08 -3.38 20.61
C SER A 225 16.30 -4.65 20.29
N ASN A 226 16.02 -5.46 21.32
CA ASN A 226 15.19 -6.66 21.21
C ASN A 226 13.73 -6.31 20.88
N ALA A 227 13.16 -5.29 21.52
CA ALA A 227 11.82 -4.81 21.21
C ALA A 227 11.69 -4.38 19.75
N LEU A 228 12.66 -3.63 19.20
CA LEU A 228 12.69 -3.26 17.77
C LEU A 228 12.66 -4.49 16.85
N ARG A 229 13.40 -5.55 17.19
CA ARG A 229 13.40 -6.80 16.41
C ARG A 229 12.05 -7.49 16.48
N GLN A 230 11.48 -7.63 17.68
CA GLN A 230 10.18 -8.28 17.87
C GLN A 230 9.05 -7.52 17.16
N ILE A 231 9.08 -6.18 17.13
CA ILE A 231 8.14 -5.38 16.33
C ILE A 231 8.22 -5.78 14.86
N LEU A 232 9.43 -5.94 14.31
CA LEU A 232 9.59 -6.38 12.93
C LEU A 232 9.23 -7.86 12.72
N GLU A 233 9.17 -8.68 13.76
CA GLU A 233 8.77 -10.09 13.70
C GLU A 233 7.25 -10.29 13.87
N LEU A 234 6.53 -9.23 14.26
CA LEU A 234 5.08 -9.25 14.28
C LEU A 234 4.52 -9.70 12.94
N THR A 235 3.49 -10.54 13.02
CA THR A 235 2.71 -10.97 11.86
C THR A 235 1.25 -10.66 12.10
N ASN A 236 0.54 -10.32 11.02
CA ASN A 236 -0.91 -10.40 11.00
C ASN A 236 -1.29 -11.63 10.19
N HIS A 237 -2.19 -12.43 10.75
CA HIS A 237 -2.75 -13.54 10.02
C HIS A 237 -3.83 -13.03 9.07
N PHE A 238 -3.68 -13.40 7.81
CA PHE A 238 -4.77 -13.40 6.85
C PHE A 238 -5.23 -14.86 6.66
N PRO A 239 -6.54 -15.16 6.76
CA PRO A 239 -7.57 -14.33 7.38
C PRO A 239 -7.35 -14.20 8.89
N ASN A 240 -7.79 -13.09 9.48
CA ASN A 240 -7.88 -12.95 10.93
C ASN A 240 -9.13 -13.68 11.46
N GLU A 241 -9.23 -13.80 12.78
CA GLU A 241 -10.29 -14.55 13.45
C GLU A 241 -11.69 -13.96 13.26
N LYS A 242 -11.78 -12.67 12.87
CA LYS A 242 -13.05 -11.98 12.61
C LYS A 242 -13.66 -12.42 11.26
N MET A 243 -12.86 -12.91 10.31
CA MET A 243 -13.34 -13.33 8.99
C MET A 243 -14.03 -14.70 9.07
N LYS A 244 -15.14 -14.85 8.32
CA LYS A 244 -15.93 -16.08 8.26
C LYS A 244 -15.96 -16.71 6.86
N SER A 245 -15.79 -15.90 5.82
CA SER A 245 -15.70 -16.38 4.44
C SER A 245 -14.59 -15.69 3.69
N ILE A 246 -14.17 -16.32 2.59
CA ILE A 246 -13.17 -15.78 1.67
C ILE A 246 -13.71 -15.86 0.24
N LEU A 247 -13.68 -14.73 -0.45
CA LEU A 247 -13.70 -14.68 -1.90
C LEU A 247 -12.28 -14.93 -2.41
N GLN A 248 -12.07 -16.06 -3.09
CA GLN A 248 -10.83 -16.35 -3.78
C GLN A 248 -11.02 -16.12 -5.27
N LEU A 249 -10.22 -15.22 -5.83
CA LEU A 249 -10.08 -15.02 -7.27
C LEU A 249 -8.93 -15.90 -7.78
N THR A 250 -9.16 -16.57 -8.90
CA THR A 250 -8.16 -17.36 -9.61
C THR A 250 -7.99 -16.79 -11.01
N LEU A 251 -6.76 -16.41 -11.33
CA LEU A 251 -6.35 -15.88 -12.62
C LEU A 251 -5.39 -16.88 -13.24
N SER A 252 -5.56 -17.20 -14.52
CA SER A 252 -4.64 -18.10 -15.23
C SER A 252 -4.37 -17.64 -16.66
N SER A 253 -3.22 -18.07 -17.19
CA SER A 253 -2.78 -17.82 -18.56
C SER A 253 -1.76 -18.88 -19.00
N ASP A 254 -1.40 -18.91 -20.28
CA ASP A 254 -0.43 -19.89 -20.81
C ASP A 254 1.02 -19.43 -20.63
N SER A 255 1.23 -18.13 -20.43
CA SER A 255 2.56 -17.56 -20.16
C SER A 255 2.59 -16.69 -18.91
N THR A 256 3.78 -16.54 -18.33
CA THR A 256 4.02 -15.69 -17.16
C THR A 256 3.83 -14.20 -17.46
N ASP A 257 4.15 -13.75 -18.67
CA ASP A 257 3.97 -12.34 -19.06
C ASP A 257 2.49 -11.97 -19.17
N GLU A 258 1.69 -12.85 -19.78
CA GLU A 258 0.24 -12.74 -19.78
C GLU A 258 -0.32 -12.70 -18.36
N LEU A 259 0.13 -13.61 -17.48
CA LEU A 259 -0.37 -13.66 -16.10
C LEU A 259 -0.10 -12.36 -15.37
N HIS A 260 1.11 -11.82 -15.52
CA HIS A 260 1.47 -10.57 -14.88
C HIS A 260 0.67 -9.37 -15.42
N ALA A 261 0.37 -9.34 -16.73
CA ALA A 261 -0.50 -8.31 -17.29
C ALA A 261 -1.94 -8.47 -16.75
N TRP A 262 -2.38 -9.72 -16.60
CA TRP A 262 -3.69 -10.09 -16.11
C TRP A 262 -3.89 -9.75 -14.63
N THR A 263 -2.90 -10.06 -13.77
CA THR A 263 -2.91 -9.64 -12.37
C THR A 263 -2.81 -8.12 -12.25
N GLY A 264 -2.02 -7.45 -13.09
CA GLY A 264 -1.98 -5.98 -13.16
C GLY A 264 -3.36 -5.37 -13.50
N TRP A 265 -4.10 -5.98 -14.42
CA TRP A 265 -5.46 -5.56 -14.77
C TRP A 265 -6.41 -5.67 -13.58
N MET A 266 -6.40 -6.80 -12.86
CA MET A 266 -7.16 -6.98 -11.62
C MET A 266 -6.78 -5.92 -10.58
N GLN A 267 -5.49 -5.74 -10.31
CA GLN A 267 -4.97 -4.81 -9.32
C GLN A 267 -5.43 -3.37 -9.57
N SER A 268 -5.50 -2.94 -10.84
CA SER A 268 -5.95 -1.59 -11.20
C SER A 268 -7.42 -1.31 -10.88
N ARG A 269 -8.24 -2.35 -10.71
CA ARG A 269 -9.70 -2.26 -10.46
C ARG A 269 -10.09 -2.69 -9.05
N LEU A 270 -9.21 -3.42 -8.38
CA LEU A 270 -9.46 -4.00 -7.08
C LEU A 270 -9.89 -2.95 -6.05
N ALA A 271 -9.21 -1.81 -5.97
CA ALA A 271 -9.54 -0.75 -5.01
C ALA A 271 -10.98 -0.23 -5.17
N HIS A 272 -11.52 -0.17 -6.39
CA HIS A 272 -12.92 0.22 -6.62
C HIS A 272 -13.87 -0.87 -6.12
N PHE A 273 -13.62 -2.12 -6.48
CA PHE A 273 -14.43 -3.25 -6.01
C PHE A 273 -14.44 -3.38 -4.47
N LEU A 274 -13.30 -3.15 -3.81
CA LEU A 274 -13.22 -3.15 -2.34
C LEU A 274 -14.07 -2.02 -1.75
N ASN A 275 -14.08 -0.85 -2.38
CA ASN A 275 -14.91 0.27 -1.97
C ASN A 275 -16.40 -0.04 -2.14
N ASP A 276 -16.81 -0.63 -3.27
CA ASP A 276 -18.20 -1.03 -3.52
C ASP A 276 -18.67 -2.10 -2.51
N CYS A 277 -17.78 -3.05 -2.14
CA CYS A 277 -18.07 -4.02 -1.09
C CYS A 277 -18.38 -3.36 0.26
N GLU A 278 -17.71 -2.26 0.59
CA GLU A 278 -17.86 -1.64 1.91
C GLU A 278 -18.94 -0.56 1.94
N GLU A 279 -18.97 0.34 0.95
CA GLU A 279 -19.91 1.46 0.90
C GLU A 279 -21.31 1.01 0.44
N GLU A 280 -21.40 0.19 -0.61
CA GLU A 280 -22.69 -0.21 -1.20
C GLU A 280 -23.23 -1.52 -0.62
N CYS A 281 -22.35 -2.42 -0.15
CA CYS A 281 -22.77 -3.70 0.43
C CYS A 281 -22.70 -3.72 1.96
N HIS A 282 -22.12 -2.69 2.60
CA HIS A 282 -21.94 -2.64 4.06
C HIS A 282 -21.22 -3.86 4.64
N LEU A 283 -20.25 -4.41 3.89
CA LEU A 283 -19.47 -5.57 4.30
C LEU A 283 -18.11 -5.14 4.87
N SER A 284 -17.76 -5.68 6.04
CA SER A 284 -16.42 -5.57 6.60
C SER A 284 -15.47 -6.56 5.93
N ILE A 285 -14.34 -6.05 5.44
CA ILE A 285 -13.39 -6.80 4.63
C ILE A 285 -11.98 -6.86 5.23
N GLN A 286 -11.24 -7.91 4.88
CA GLN A 286 -9.80 -7.97 5.04
C GLN A 286 -9.19 -8.36 3.70
N THR A 287 -8.10 -7.72 3.29
CA THR A 287 -7.42 -8.05 2.02
C THR A 287 -6.10 -8.74 2.28
N GLN A 288 -5.75 -9.68 1.41
CA GLN A 288 -4.38 -10.21 1.38
C GLN A 288 -3.45 -9.14 0.78
N SER A 289 -2.30 -8.89 1.41
CA SER A 289 -1.32 -7.88 0.93
C SER A 289 -0.43 -8.39 -0.21
N SER A 290 -0.71 -9.57 -0.76
CA SER A 290 0.06 -10.21 -1.80
C SER A 290 -0.79 -11.15 -2.65
N ILE A 291 -0.29 -11.45 -3.84
CA ILE A 291 -0.87 -12.43 -4.77
C ILE A 291 -0.04 -13.71 -4.67
N GLU A 292 -0.72 -14.85 -4.54
CA GLU A 292 -0.06 -16.16 -4.54
C GLU A 292 0.07 -16.69 -5.97
N TYR A 293 1.30 -16.90 -6.43
CA TYR A 293 1.56 -17.48 -7.74
C TYR A 293 1.82 -18.99 -7.63
N ARG A 294 1.22 -19.78 -8.52
CA ARG A 294 1.37 -21.24 -8.60
C ARG A 294 1.67 -21.68 -10.04
N SER A 295 1.89 -22.98 -10.22
CA SER A 295 2.01 -23.60 -11.55
C SER A 295 3.11 -23.01 -12.44
N LYS A 296 4.27 -22.66 -11.85
CA LYS A 296 5.37 -21.94 -12.54
C LYS A 296 4.94 -20.56 -13.07
N ASN A 297 4.16 -19.82 -12.27
CA ASN A 297 3.66 -18.48 -12.58
C ASN A 297 2.75 -18.45 -13.82
N THR A 298 1.89 -19.46 -13.97
CA THR A 298 0.78 -19.48 -14.94
C THR A 298 -0.59 -19.40 -14.24
N GLU A 299 -0.62 -19.46 -12.91
CA GLU A 299 -1.81 -19.25 -12.10
C GLU A 299 -1.51 -18.30 -10.94
N ALA A 300 -2.45 -17.41 -10.65
CA ALA A 300 -2.40 -16.45 -9.56
C ALA A 300 -3.70 -16.52 -8.74
N PHE A 301 -3.56 -16.49 -7.42
CA PHE A 301 -4.66 -16.53 -6.47
C PHE A 301 -4.64 -15.26 -5.63
N TYR A 302 -5.80 -14.61 -5.50
CA TYR A 302 -5.98 -13.45 -4.64
C TYR A 302 -7.20 -13.65 -3.74
N SER A 303 -7.03 -13.41 -2.43
CA SER A 303 -8.06 -13.67 -1.43
C SER A 303 -8.53 -12.38 -0.75
N ILE A 304 -9.84 -12.26 -0.57
CA ILE A 304 -10.50 -11.21 0.21
C ILE A 304 -11.35 -11.90 1.27
N GLY A 305 -11.09 -11.60 2.54
CA GLY A 305 -11.87 -12.09 3.68
C GLY A 305 -13.07 -11.19 3.96
N PHE A 306 -14.16 -11.79 4.41
CA PHE A 306 -15.38 -11.12 4.82
C PHE A 306 -15.82 -11.63 6.20
N GLN A 307 -16.38 -10.75 7.03
CA GLN A 307 -16.91 -11.11 8.36
C GLN A 307 -18.26 -11.85 8.32
N VAL A 308 -18.79 -12.07 7.12
CA VAL A 308 -20.06 -12.76 6.86
C VAL A 308 -19.77 -14.19 6.41
N ASP A 309 -20.63 -15.15 6.78
CA ASP A 309 -20.47 -16.54 6.36
C ASP A 309 -20.67 -16.74 4.84
N PRO A 310 -20.19 -17.84 4.25
CA PRO A 310 -20.25 -18.05 2.80
C PRO A 310 -21.66 -18.07 2.22
N GLN A 311 -22.65 -18.58 2.96
CA GLN A 311 -24.02 -18.69 2.47
C GLN A 311 -24.67 -17.31 2.39
N SER A 312 -24.57 -16.53 3.47
CA SER A 312 -25.05 -15.16 3.52
C SER A 312 -24.37 -14.27 2.48
N LEU A 313 -23.05 -14.42 2.27
CA LEU A 313 -22.33 -13.66 1.25
C LEU A 313 -22.80 -14.00 -0.18
N ASN A 314 -23.02 -15.28 -0.49
CA ASN A 314 -23.54 -15.71 -1.80
C ASN A 314 -24.96 -15.19 -2.06
N GLN A 315 -25.81 -15.10 -1.03
CA GLN A 315 -27.18 -14.60 -1.14
C GLN A 315 -27.27 -13.07 -1.15
N HIS A 316 -26.16 -12.38 -0.87
CA HIS A 316 -26.13 -10.93 -0.77
C HIS A 316 -26.26 -10.25 -2.15
N ARG A 317 -27.45 -9.74 -2.47
CA ARG A 317 -27.79 -9.20 -3.80
C ARG A 317 -26.83 -8.13 -4.33
N TYR A 318 -26.50 -7.11 -3.52
CA TYR A 318 -25.61 -6.02 -3.95
C TYR A 318 -24.19 -6.52 -4.20
N PHE A 319 -23.62 -7.28 -3.27
CA PHE A 319 -22.34 -7.96 -3.46
C PHE A 319 -22.28 -8.78 -4.74
N SER A 320 -23.28 -9.65 -5.00
CA SER A 320 -23.34 -10.44 -6.23
C SER A 320 -23.40 -9.59 -7.49
N TYR A 321 -24.11 -8.45 -7.44
CA TYR A 321 -24.13 -7.47 -8.53
C TYR A 321 -22.74 -6.85 -8.76
N TRP A 322 -22.10 -6.32 -7.72
CA TRP A 322 -20.80 -5.65 -7.83
C TRP A 322 -19.66 -6.61 -8.17
N LEU A 323 -19.69 -7.84 -7.65
CA LEU A 323 -18.76 -8.91 -8.03
C LEU A 323 -18.88 -9.21 -9.53
N LYS A 324 -20.11 -9.29 -10.05
CA LYS A 324 -20.33 -9.46 -11.49
C LYS A 324 -19.79 -8.27 -12.28
N GLN A 325 -20.09 -7.03 -11.88
CA GLN A 325 -19.55 -5.83 -12.55
C GLN A 325 -18.02 -5.84 -12.59
N PHE A 326 -17.38 -6.18 -11.47
CA PHE A 326 -15.93 -6.31 -11.38
C PHE A 326 -15.37 -7.39 -12.32
N LEU A 327 -16.00 -8.57 -12.36
CA LEU A 327 -15.59 -9.66 -13.26
C LEU A 327 -15.81 -9.31 -14.73
N ASP A 328 -16.88 -8.60 -15.06
CA ASP A 328 -17.17 -8.15 -16.42
C ASP A 328 -16.09 -7.18 -16.94
N GLN A 329 -15.40 -6.45 -16.07
CA GLN A 329 -14.27 -5.60 -16.45
C GLN A 329 -13.08 -6.38 -17.04
N PHE A 330 -12.94 -7.68 -16.74
CA PHE A 330 -11.90 -8.51 -17.34
C PHE A 330 -12.15 -8.75 -18.83
N ASN A 331 -13.41 -8.71 -19.26
CA ASN A 331 -13.76 -8.79 -20.68
C ASN A 331 -13.30 -7.55 -21.47
N LEU A 332 -13.06 -6.43 -20.79
CA LEU A 332 -12.66 -5.16 -21.40
C LEU A 332 -11.13 -4.99 -21.48
N PHE A 333 -10.35 -6.01 -21.13
CA PHE A 333 -8.89 -5.91 -21.19
C PHE A 333 -8.41 -5.89 -22.65
N PRO A 334 -7.72 -4.81 -23.11
CA PRO A 334 -7.38 -4.67 -24.53
C PRO A 334 -6.44 -5.75 -25.07
N GLN A 335 -5.60 -6.33 -24.21
CA GLN A 335 -4.62 -7.37 -24.59
C GLN A 335 -5.10 -8.78 -24.20
N ARG A 336 -6.40 -8.96 -23.98
CA ARG A 336 -6.95 -10.26 -23.58
C ARG A 336 -6.75 -11.29 -24.67
N THR A 337 -6.21 -12.44 -24.29
CA THR A 337 -6.10 -13.64 -25.13
C THR A 337 -7.03 -14.73 -24.61
N GLU A 338 -7.25 -15.79 -25.40
CA GLU A 338 -8.10 -16.93 -25.00
C GLU A 338 -7.52 -17.73 -23.83
N SER A 339 -6.20 -17.65 -23.62
CA SER A 339 -5.50 -18.28 -22.50
C SER A 339 -5.83 -17.58 -21.16
N MET A 340 -6.13 -16.28 -21.19
CA MET A 340 -6.40 -15.48 -20.00
C MET A 340 -7.79 -15.74 -19.42
N LYS A 341 -7.84 -16.45 -18.30
CA LYS A 341 -9.07 -16.82 -17.60
C LYS A 341 -9.11 -16.22 -16.21
N VAL A 342 -10.32 -15.87 -15.77
CA VAL A 342 -10.60 -15.44 -14.40
C VAL A 342 -11.80 -16.24 -13.89
N SER A 343 -11.68 -16.76 -12.68
CA SER A 343 -12.76 -17.42 -11.97
C SER A 343 -12.73 -17.00 -10.49
N HIS A 344 -13.82 -17.29 -9.78
CA HIS A 344 -13.91 -17.02 -8.37
C HIS A 344 -14.62 -18.16 -7.64
N LYS A 345 -14.38 -18.26 -6.34
CA LYS A 345 -15.17 -19.08 -5.42
C LYS A 345 -15.29 -18.40 -4.07
N ILE A 346 -16.38 -18.67 -3.37
CA ILE A 346 -16.59 -18.25 -1.99
C ILE A 346 -16.51 -19.48 -1.11
N ILE A 347 -15.58 -19.48 -0.16
CA ILE A 347 -15.30 -20.64 0.70
C ILE A 347 -15.23 -20.20 2.16
N CYS A 348 -15.45 -21.15 3.07
CA CYS A 348 -15.26 -20.89 4.49
C CYS A 348 -13.76 -20.86 4.85
N ILE A 349 -13.43 -20.31 6.02
CA ILE A 349 -12.04 -20.21 6.48
C ILE A 349 -11.38 -21.59 6.65
N HIS A 350 -12.15 -22.58 7.10
CA HIS A 350 -11.65 -23.94 7.29
C HIS A 350 -11.16 -24.56 5.98
N ASP A 351 -12.01 -24.54 4.94
CA ASP A 351 -11.67 -25.07 3.62
C ASP A 351 -10.49 -24.32 2.99
N TRP A 352 -10.46 -22.99 3.12
CA TRP A 352 -9.37 -22.16 2.62
C TRP A 352 -8.01 -22.52 3.27
N LYS A 353 -8.01 -22.86 4.57
CA LYS A 353 -6.81 -23.32 5.29
C LYS A 353 -6.41 -24.72 4.84
N LEU A 354 -7.36 -25.64 4.71
CA LEU A 354 -7.10 -27.02 4.25
C LEU A 354 -6.44 -27.04 2.86
N GLU A 355 -6.94 -26.24 1.92
CA GLU A 355 -6.38 -26.15 0.56
C GLU A 355 -4.91 -25.69 0.53
N ARG A 356 -4.45 -24.99 1.57
CA ARG A 356 -3.04 -24.55 1.70
C ARG A 356 -2.17 -25.52 2.50
N MET A 357 -2.78 -26.33 3.36
CA MET A 357 -2.06 -27.34 4.15
C MET A 357 -1.88 -28.67 3.41
N GLN A 358 -2.67 -28.96 2.36
CA GLN A 358 -2.46 -30.19 1.60
C GLN A 358 -1.10 -30.17 0.89
N PRO A 359 -0.27 -31.22 1.05
CA PRO A 359 0.97 -31.35 0.29
C PRO A 359 0.61 -31.40 -1.19
N LYS A 360 1.30 -30.56 -1.99
CA LYS A 360 1.13 -30.51 -3.45
C LYS A 360 1.15 -31.93 -4.00
N PRO A 361 0.19 -32.35 -4.84
CA PRO A 361 0.24 -33.68 -5.43
C PRO A 361 1.57 -33.82 -6.18
N GLN A 362 2.43 -34.71 -5.69
CA GLN A 362 3.58 -35.18 -6.44
C GLN A 362 3.01 -35.72 -7.74
N ARG A 363 3.31 -35.06 -8.86
CA ARG A 363 3.01 -35.60 -10.18
C ARG A 363 3.68 -36.97 -10.25
N ILE A 364 2.88 -38.02 -10.18
CA ILE A 364 3.31 -39.36 -10.55
C ILE A 364 3.72 -39.24 -12.02
N ARG A 365 5.03 -39.24 -12.26
CA ARG A 365 5.57 -39.45 -13.60
C ARG A 365 5.10 -40.84 -14.03
N LYS A 366 4.17 -40.89 -14.98
CA LYS A 366 4.00 -42.08 -15.82
C LYS A 366 4.89 -41.93 -17.04
#